data_AF-W1WKE2-F1
#
_entry.id   AF-W1WKE2-F1
#
_cell.length_a   1.000
_cell.length_b   1.000
_cell.length_c   1.000
_cell.angle_alpha   90.00
_cell.angle_beta   90.00
_cell.angle_gamma   90.00
#
_symmetry.space_group_name_H-M   'P 1'
#
loop_
_entity.id
_entity.type
_entity.pdbx_description
1 polymer ?
#
loop_
_entity_poly.entity_id
_entity_poly.type
_entity_poly.pdbx_seq_one_letter_code
_entity_poly.pdbx_strand_id
1 'polypeptide(L)'
;MQKNKRQNLLKKIIANFLVVVFLLVSLPMNVFADEIDKITSANKDIYVEKSVNEDNVIKKTENSTLYELEDGLKKQVLYDTDIRFYDKDNKLTDYDPSLVRIISDKSENNEDLSKYKYENKAGDKKLYLPEKVSTETPILLENEDNQIKIAPIVENNTSKVNIEKQKTINIYDDEVSLPIKANYEDNDTNTTYEYISQDNGVKENLILNEKPESNVFQYEITVNDNLIPKKCEIEESIIFCKNDNEENVIASIDMPFMNDKTGKAYSDDITYDIEKSKIWW
;
A
#
# COMPACT_ATOMS: atom_id res chain seq x y z
N MET A 1 42.74 -5.26 52.10
CA MET A 1 42.34 -6.69 52.07
C MET A 1 40.85 -6.94 51.79
N GLN A 2 39.91 -6.08 52.24
CA GLN A 2 38.46 -6.29 52.02
C GLN A 2 37.96 -6.09 50.57
N LYS A 3 38.58 -5.19 49.78
CA LYS A 3 38.15 -4.88 48.40
C LYS A 3 38.31 -6.07 47.43
N ASN A 4 39.41 -6.83 47.55
CA ASN A 4 39.65 -8.05 46.76
C ASN A 4 38.71 -9.21 47.13
N LYS A 5 38.32 -9.34 48.41
CA LYS A 5 37.32 -10.34 48.84
C LYS A 5 35.95 -10.06 48.24
N ARG A 6 35.54 -8.79 48.17
CA ARG A 6 34.24 -8.37 47.62
C ARG A 6 34.17 -8.56 46.10
N GLN A 7 35.25 -8.25 45.37
CA GLN A 7 35.35 -8.52 43.93
C GLN A 7 35.37 -10.02 43.60
N ASN A 8 36.04 -10.86 44.40
CA ASN A 8 35.99 -12.31 44.21
C ASN A 8 34.62 -12.90 44.54
N LEU A 9 33.87 -12.32 45.49
CA LEU A 9 32.49 -12.73 45.77
C LEU A 9 31.55 -12.39 44.60
N LEU A 10 31.65 -11.18 44.06
CA LEU A 10 30.88 -10.73 42.89
C LEU A 10 31.16 -11.58 41.64
N LYS A 11 32.44 -11.88 41.37
CA LYS A 11 32.81 -12.77 40.27
C LYS A 11 32.25 -14.19 40.42
N LYS A 12 32.20 -14.72 41.66
CA LYS A 12 31.56 -16.03 41.93
C LYS A 12 30.05 -16.01 41.74
N ILE A 13 29.37 -14.92 42.13
CA ILE A 13 27.93 -14.76 41.91
C ILE A 13 27.61 -14.68 40.42
N ILE A 14 28.37 -13.88 39.68
CA ILE A 14 28.22 -13.74 38.21
C ILE A 14 28.50 -15.07 37.51
N ALA A 15 29.55 -15.80 37.92
CA ALA A 15 29.85 -17.11 37.36
C ALA A 15 28.74 -18.13 37.65
N ASN A 16 28.20 -18.17 38.87
CA ASN A 16 27.10 -19.06 39.21
C ASN A 16 25.81 -18.69 38.43
N PHE A 17 25.54 -17.41 38.25
CA PHE A 17 24.42 -16.95 37.43
C PHE A 17 24.57 -17.37 35.96
N LEU A 18 25.77 -17.22 35.39
CA LEU A 18 26.07 -17.65 34.02
C LEU A 18 25.91 -19.16 33.85
N VAL A 19 26.30 -19.97 34.83
CA VAL A 19 26.09 -21.43 34.80
C VAL A 19 24.61 -21.77 34.79
N VAL A 20 23.79 -21.08 35.58
CA VAL A 20 22.32 -21.27 35.59
C VAL A 20 21.70 -20.88 34.25
N VAL A 21 22.12 -19.77 33.65
CA VAL A 21 21.65 -19.35 32.31
C VAL A 21 22.04 -20.37 31.24
N PHE A 22 23.28 -20.89 31.28
CA PHE A 22 23.74 -21.89 30.32
C PHE A 22 22.97 -23.22 30.45
N LEU A 23 22.62 -23.62 31.68
CA LEU A 23 21.76 -24.78 31.93
C LEU A 23 20.34 -24.57 31.38
N LEU A 24 19.77 -23.38 31.53
CA LEU A 24 18.44 -23.05 31.01
C LEU A 24 18.39 -23.04 29.47
N VAL A 25 19.42 -22.54 28.80
CA VAL A 25 19.51 -22.52 27.33
C VAL A 25 19.78 -23.93 26.76
N SER A 26 20.37 -24.83 27.55
CA SER A 26 20.62 -26.22 27.16
C SER A 26 19.39 -27.13 27.26
N LEU A 27 18.29 -26.66 27.84
CA LEU A 27 17.03 -27.40 27.84
C LEU A 27 16.43 -27.33 26.42
N PRO A 28 16.23 -28.47 25.74
CA PRO A 28 15.58 -28.47 24.43
C PRO A 28 14.15 -27.93 24.58
N MET A 29 13.70 -27.12 23.61
CA MET A 29 12.38 -26.47 23.64
C MET A 29 11.21 -27.46 23.82
N ASN A 30 11.43 -28.75 23.53
CA ASN A 30 10.45 -29.81 23.76
C ASN A 30 10.09 -30.04 25.24
N VAL A 31 10.92 -29.61 26.20
CA VAL A 31 10.61 -29.69 27.64
C VAL A 31 9.49 -28.70 28.01
N PHE A 32 9.38 -27.59 27.27
CA PHE A 32 8.31 -26.62 27.42
C PHE A 32 7.15 -26.88 26.46
N ALA A 33 7.25 -27.87 25.56
CA ALA A 33 6.21 -28.15 24.56
C ALA A 33 4.88 -28.53 25.21
N ASP A 34 4.88 -29.35 26.27
CA ASP A 34 3.63 -29.73 26.95
C ASP A 34 2.96 -28.55 27.68
N GLU A 35 3.75 -27.60 28.17
CA GLU A 35 3.26 -26.40 28.88
C GLU A 35 2.80 -25.33 27.90
N ILE A 36 3.54 -25.15 26.80
CA ILE A 36 3.15 -24.34 25.64
C ILE A 36 1.89 -24.92 25.00
N ASP A 37 1.79 -26.24 24.83
CA ASP A 37 0.61 -26.90 24.25
C ASP A 37 -0.58 -26.81 25.20
N LYS A 38 -0.38 -26.86 26.53
CA LYS A 38 -1.45 -26.56 27.50
C LYS A 38 -1.93 -25.12 27.42
N ILE A 39 -1.03 -24.14 27.33
CA ILE A 39 -1.37 -22.72 27.18
C ILE A 39 -2.09 -22.51 25.84
N THR A 40 -1.55 -23.06 24.75
CA THR A 40 -2.12 -22.99 23.39
C THR A 40 -3.46 -23.69 23.31
N SER A 41 -3.62 -24.84 23.98
CA SER A 41 -4.88 -25.61 24.01
C SER A 41 -5.93 -24.97 24.91
N ALA A 42 -5.54 -24.40 26.04
CA ALA A 42 -6.44 -23.62 26.92
C ALA A 42 -6.89 -22.31 26.26
N ASN A 43 -6.06 -21.74 25.38
CA ASN A 43 -6.36 -20.53 24.61
C ASN A 43 -6.89 -20.84 23.19
N LYS A 44 -7.10 -22.11 22.84
CA LYS A 44 -7.55 -22.52 21.49
C LYS A 44 -8.95 -21.98 21.17
N ASP A 45 -9.77 -21.81 22.20
CA ASP A 45 -11.10 -21.19 22.10
C ASP A 45 -11.07 -19.65 22.24
N ILE A 46 -9.90 -19.04 22.50
CA ILE A 46 -9.69 -17.57 22.55
C ILE A 46 -9.33 -17.01 21.15
N TYR A 47 -8.88 -17.87 20.23
CA TYR A 47 -8.71 -17.55 18.81
C TYR A 47 -10.04 -17.57 18.03
N VAL A 48 -11.17 -17.36 18.70
CA VAL A 48 -12.33 -16.80 17.99
C VAL A 48 -11.93 -15.35 17.70
N GLU A 49 -11.87 -15.00 16.42
CA GLU A 49 -11.60 -13.65 15.93
C GLU A 49 -12.61 -12.68 16.57
N LYS A 50 -12.26 -12.14 17.74
CA LYS A 50 -13.12 -11.18 18.43
C LYS A 50 -13.20 -9.93 17.55
N SER A 51 -14.42 -9.55 17.21
CA SER A 51 -14.71 -8.40 16.36
C SER A 51 -14.13 -7.13 16.97
N VAL A 52 -13.37 -6.40 16.16
CA VAL A 52 -12.92 -5.04 16.47
C VAL A 52 -13.94 -4.04 15.91
N ASN A 53 -14.14 -2.90 16.57
CA ASN A 53 -15.05 -1.84 16.14
C ASN A 53 -14.38 -0.49 16.48
N GLU A 54 -14.77 0.59 15.83
CA GLU A 54 -14.40 1.95 16.25
C GLU A 54 -14.75 2.24 17.72
N ASP A 55 -15.88 1.73 18.24
CA ASP A 55 -16.34 2.00 19.62
C ASP A 55 -15.39 1.52 20.72
N ASN A 56 -14.55 0.51 20.44
CA ASN A 56 -13.63 -0.06 21.43
C ASN A 56 -12.16 0.34 21.20
N VAL A 57 -11.91 1.38 20.41
CA VAL A 57 -10.57 1.92 20.16
C VAL A 57 -10.07 2.72 21.37
N ILE A 58 -8.94 2.30 21.93
CA ILE A 58 -8.23 3.02 23.01
C ILE A 58 -7.22 4.02 22.44
N LYS A 59 -6.51 3.61 21.38
CA LYS A 59 -5.41 4.39 20.82
C LYS A 59 -5.24 4.12 19.33
N LYS A 60 -4.98 5.19 18.57
CA LYS A 60 -4.62 5.16 17.15
C LYS A 60 -3.20 5.67 16.96
N THR A 61 -2.48 5.10 16.01
CA THR A 61 -1.28 5.68 15.37
C THR A 61 -1.48 5.67 13.85
N GLU A 62 -0.54 6.21 13.09
CA GLU A 62 -0.58 6.21 11.62
C GLU A 62 -0.80 4.80 11.05
N ASN A 63 -0.12 3.79 11.59
CA ASN A 63 -0.16 2.41 11.12
C ASN A 63 -0.67 1.36 12.15
N SER A 64 -1.33 1.77 13.24
CA SER A 64 -1.82 0.80 14.23
C SER A 64 -3.07 1.23 14.98
N THR A 65 -3.80 0.24 15.49
CA THR A 65 -4.97 0.47 16.36
C THR A 65 -4.96 -0.48 17.54
N LEU A 66 -5.13 0.09 18.74
CA LEU A 66 -5.24 -0.64 19.98
C LEU A 66 -6.69 -0.65 20.44
N TYR A 67 -7.26 -1.84 20.56
CA TYR A 67 -8.63 -2.08 20.98
C TYR A 67 -8.69 -2.67 22.40
N GLU A 68 -9.74 -2.33 23.15
CA GLU A 68 -10.13 -3.01 24.38
C GLU A 68 -11.22 -4.04 24.07
N LEU A 69 -10.99 -5.29 24.44
CA LEU A 69 -11.95 -6.38 24.24
C LEU A 69 -12.84 -6.50 25.49
N GLU A 70 -14.00 -7.15 25.35
CA GLU A 70 -15.02 -7.26 26.41
C GLU A 70 -14.50 -7.90 27.72
N ASP A 71 -13.46 -8.75 27.64
CA ASP A 71 -12.84 -9.41 28.78
C ASP A 71 -11.66 -8.62 29.38
N GLY A 72 -11.48 -7.35 28.98
CA GLY A 72 -10.38 -6.50 29.41
C GLY A 72 -9.03 -6.84 28.75
N LEU A 73 -9.02 -7.82 27.83
CA LEU A 73 -7.86 -8.06 26.97
C LEU A 73 -7.70 -6.90 25.98
N LYS A 74 -6.47 -6.71 25.49
CA LYS A 74 -6.16 -5.71 24.49
C LYS A 74 -5.68 -6.38 23.21
N LYS A 75 -6.21 -5.94 22.06
CA LYS A 75 -5.77 -6.36 20.73
C LYS A 75 -5.10 -5.18 20.04
N GLN A 76 -3.87 -5.37 19.59
CA GLN A 76 -3.20 -4.39 18.73
C GLN A 76 -3.17 -4.93 17.30
N VAL A 77 -3.75 -4.18 16.37
CA VAL A 77 -3.66 -4.44 14.92
C VAL A 77 -2.57 -3.53 14.36
N LEU A 78 -1.64 -4.12 13.62
CA LEU A 78 -0.52 -3.44 12.98
C LEU A 78 -0.68 -3.56 11.47
N TYR A 79 -0.47 -2.44 10.78
CA TYR A 79 -0.43 -2.35 9.33
C TYR A 79 1.02 -2.11 8.87
N ASP A 80 1.38 -2.65 7.72
CA ASP A 80 2.68 -2.48 7.08
C ASP A 80 2.87 -1.06 6.53
N THR A 81 1.78 -0.45 6.07
CA THR A 81 1.71 0.93 5.63
C THR A 81 0.87 1.78 6.58
N ASP A 82 1.03 3.10 6.50
CA ASP A 82 0.13 4.02 7.18
C ASP A 82 -1.31 3.84 6.67
N ILE A 83 -2.26 3.93 7.59
CA ILE A 83 -3.72 3.88 7.33
C ILE A 83 -4.41 5.17 7.83
N ARG A 84 -3.62 6.11 8.35
CA ARG A 84 -4.04 7.41 8.86
C ARG A 84 -2.94 8.41 8.60
N PHE A 85 -3.33 9.68 8.51
CA PHE A 85 -2.44 10.82 8.36
C PHE A 85 -2.84 11.94 9.32
N TYR A 86 -1.94 12.87 9.55
CA TYR A 86 -2.27 14.12 10.23
C TYR A 86 -2.86 15.12 9.23
N ASP A 87 -4.11 15.53 9.46
CA ASP A 87 -4.77 16.52 8.61
C ASP A 87 -4.27 17.96 8.89
N LYS A 88 -4.85 18.93 8.18
CA LYS A 88 -4.47 20.36 8.29
C LYS A 88 -4.69 20.94 9.70
N ASP A 89 -5.53 20.32 10.51
CA ASP A 89 -5.78 20.69 11.91
C ASP A 89 -4.88 19.89 12.88
N ASN A 90 -3.90 19.16 12.35
CA ASN A 90 -2.99 18.27 13.07
C ASN A 90 -3.75 17.16 13.84
N LYS A 91 -4.89 16.73 13.31
CA LYS A 91 -5.68 15.61 13.83
C LYS A 91 -5.37 14.35 13.02
N LEU A 92 -5.16 13.25 13.72
CA LEU A 92 -4.97 11.93 13.11
C LEU A 92 -6.31 11.46 12.52
N THR A 93 -6.35 11.28 11.20
CA THR A 93 -7.56 11.00 10.42
C THR A 93 -7.34 9.77 9.55
N ASP A 94 -8.36 8.90 9.49
CA ASP A 94 -8.33 7.67 8.70
C ASP A 94 -8.33 8.02 7.19
N TYR A 95 -7.61 7.22 6.39
CA TYR A 95 -7.70 7.36 4.94
C TYR A 95 -9.11 7.03 4.43
N ASP A 96 -9.52 7.75 3.38
CA ASP A 96 -10.78 7.50 2.68
C ASP A 96 -10.51 7.54 1.17
N PRO A 97 -10.38 6.37 0.53
CA PRO A 97 -10.04 6.28 -0.88
C PRO A 97 -11.22 6.61 -1.80
N SER A 98 -12.41 6.88 -1.25
CA SER A 98 -13.61 7.19 -2.03
C SER A 98 -13.35 8.35 -2.98
N LEU A 99 -13.77 8.20 -4.23
CA LEU A 99 -13.63 9.25 -5.24
C LEU A 99 -14.75 10.28 -5.08
N VAL A 100 -14.37 11.53 -4.86
CA VAL A 100 -15.26 12.69 -4.76
C VAL A 100 -14.97 13.67 -5.88
N ARG A 101 -15.95 14.49 -6.24
CA ARG A 101 -15.73 15.52 -7.27
C ARG A 101 -14.75 16.56 -6.75
N ILE A 102 -13.80 16.93 -7.60
CA ILE A 102 -12.86 18.01 -7.32
C ILE A 102 -13.62 19.32 -7.19
N ILE A 103 -13.24 20.11 -6.18
CA ILE A 103 -13.77 21.46 -5.93
C ILE A 103 -12.69 22.52 -6.17
N SER A 104 -11.41 22.15 -6.03
CA SER A 104 -10.26 23.04 -6.22
C SER A 104 -9.84 23.11 -7.69
N ASP A 105 -9.47 24.29 -8.17
CA ASP A 105 -8.88 24.45 -9.50
C ASP A 105 -7.40 24.02 -9.54
N LYS A 106 -6.78 23.78 -8.37
CA LYS A 106 -5.36 23.41 -8.24
C LYS A 106 -5.11 22.22 -7.33
N SER A 107 -4.09 21.42 -7.69
CA SER A 107 -3.56 20.34 -6.85
C SER A 107 -2.72 20.87 -5.69
N GLU A 108 -2.27 19.97 -4.81
CA GLU A 108 -1.37 20.33 -3.70
C GLU A 108 -0.02 20.83 -4.23
N ASN A 109 0.45 20.28 -5.35
CA ASN A 109 1.66 20.73 -6.05
C ASN A 109 1.38 21.77 -7.16
N ASN A 110 0.24 22.48 -7.11
CA ASN A 110 -0.13 23.59 -7.99
C ASN A 110 -0.40 23.24 -9.47
N GLU A 111 -0.67 21.99 -9.81
CA GLU A 111 -1.13 21.60 -11.14
C GLU A 111 -2.52 22.18 -11.44
N ASP A 112 -2.79 22.45 -12.71
CA ASP A 112 -4.12 22.84 -13.16
C ASP A 112 -5.06 21.64 -13.17
N LEU A 113 -6.12 21.69 -12.34
CA LEU A 113 -7.12 20.64 -12.24
C LEU A 113 -8.35 20.90 -13.13
N SER A 114 -8.34 21.90 -14.01
CA SER A 114 -9.49 22.26 -14.85
C SER A 114 -10.06 21.11 -15.71
N LYS A 115 -9.20 20.18 -16.14
CA LYS A 115 -9.58 18.96 -16.89
C LYS A 115 -9.81 17.73 -15.99
N TYR A 116 -9.57 17.87 -14.69
CA TYR A 116 -9.76 16.82 -13.70
C TYR A 116 -11.16 16.86 -13.11
N LYS A 117 -11.62 15.69 -12.66
CA LYS A 117 -13.02 15.52 -12.24
C LYS A 117 -13.16 14.91 -10.86
N TYR A 118 -12.27 13.99 -10.48
CA TYR A 118 -12.34 13.29 -9.20
C TYR A 118 -11.01 13.27 -8.46
N GLU A 119 -11.09 13.31 -7.14
CA GLU A 119 -9.96 13.11 -6.23
C GLU A 119 -10.33 12.10 -5.13
N ASN A 120 -9.33 11.48 -4.49
CA ASN A 120 -9.57 10.70 -3.28
C ASN A 120 -9.98 11.62 -2.11
N LYS A 121 -10.95 11.16 -1.31
CA LYS A 121 -11.63 11.99 -0.33
C LYS A 121 -10.74 12.41 0.85
N ALA A 122 -9.94 11.49 1.38
CA ALA A 122 -9.04 11.80 2.49
C ALA A 122 -7.73 11.01 2.39
N GLY A 123 -6.62 11.73 2.55
CA GLY A 123 -5.26 11.20 2.52
C GLY A 123 -4.25 12.30 2.20
N ASP A 124 -3.02 12.10 2.62
CA ASP A 124 -1.82 12.88 2.28
C ASP A 124 -1.19 12.43 0.94
N LYS A 125 -1.53 11.21 0.50
CA LYS A 125 -1.29 10.71 -0.85
C LYS A 125 -2.50 11.03 -1.70
N LYS A 126 -2.34 11.93 -2.66
CA LYS A 126 -3.41 12.40 -3.54
C LYS A 126 -3.43 11.63 -4.84
N LEU A 127 -4.65 11.34 -5.28
CA LEU A 127 -4.99 10.81 -6.60
C LEU A 127 -5.95 11.79 -7.25
N TYR A 128 -5.62 12.25 -8.45
CA TYR A 128 -6.50 13.06 -9.28
C TYR A 128 -6.78 12.34 -10.60
N LEU A 129 -8.08 12.18 -10.89
CA LEU A 129 -8.57 11.47 -12.06
C LEU A 129 -9.17 12.47 -13.08
N PRO A 130 -8.72 12.45 -14.34
CA PRO A 130 -9.21 13.33 -15.39
C PRO A 130 -10.62 12.97 -15.85
N GLU A 131 -11.34 13.90 -16.50
CA GLU A 131 -12.60 13.53 -17.15
C GLU A 131 -12.36 12.50 -18.27
N LYS A 132 -11.24 12.62 -19.00
CA LYS A 132 -10.75 11.66 -20.00
C LYS A 132 -9.26 11.52 -19.81
N VAL A 133 -8.75 10.29 -19.72
CA VAL A 133 -7.31 10.05 -19.61
C VAL A 133 -6.65 10.05 -20.98
N SER A 134 -5.53 10.76 -21.08
CA SER A 134 -4.62 10.78 -22.23
C SER A 134 -3.25 11.34 -21.79
N THR A 135 -2.24 11.29 -22.66
CA THR A 135 -0.92 11.89 -22.38
C THR A 135 -0.99 13.41 -22.13
N GLU A 136 -1.98 14.11 -22.71
CA GLU A 136 -2.22 15.52 -22.42
C GLU A 136 -2.90 15.77 -21.06
N THR A 137 -3.64 14.79 -20.53
CA THR A 137 -4.32 14.90 -19.24
C THR A 137 -4.24 13.56 -18.52
N PRO A 138 -3.07 13.26 -17.92
CA PRO A 138 -2.79 11.98 -17.31
C PRO A 138 -3.52 11.78 -15.98
N ILE A 139 -3.46 10.56 -15.45
CA ILE A 139 -3.71 10.34 -14.02
C ILE A 139 -2.59 11.01 -13.23
N LEU A 140 -2.92 11.74 -12.18
CA LEU A 140 -1.96 12.48 -11.37
C LEU A 140 -1.94 11.95 -9.94
N LEU A 141 -0.75 11.59 -9.47
CA LEU A 141 -0.47 11.16 -8.11
C LEU A 141 0.47 12.17 -7.44
N GLU A 142 0.16 12.60 -6.22
CA GLU A 142 0.99 13.53 -5.45
C GLU A 142 1.18 13.02 -4.02
N ASN A 143 2.37 13.22 -3.46
CA ASN A 143 2.66 12.99 -2.05
C ASN A 143 3.82 13.88 -1.62
N GLU A 144 3.58 14.81 -0.70
CA GLU A 144 4.49 15.92 -0.43
C GLU A 144 4.90 16.61 -1.76
N ASP A 145 6.19 16.92 -1.94
CA ASP A 145 6.72 17.52 -3.17
C ASP A 145 6.83 16.53 -4.34
N ASN A 146 6.45 15.26 -4.16
CA ASN A 146 6.57 14.22 -5.18
C ASN A 146 5.35 14.22 -6.09
N GLN A 147 5.58 14.00 -7.39
CA GLN A 147 4.54 13.95 -8.40
C GLN A 147 4.84 12.85 -9.42
N ILE A 148 3.83 12.03 -9.71
CA ILE A 148 3.85 11.02 -10.78
C ILE A 148 2.60 11.23 -11.63
N LYS A 149 2.80 11.37 -12.94
CA LYS A 149 1.76 11.43 -13.95
C LYS A 149 1.85 10.20 -14.82
N ILE A 150 0.75 9.49 -15.02
CA ILE A 150 0.70 8.27 -15.85
C ILE A 150 -0.51 8.30 -16.78
N ALA A 151 -0.29 7.97 -18.05
CA ALA A 151 -1.37 7.82 -19.02
C ALA A 151 -1.07 6.69 -20.00
N PRO A 152 -2.07 5.93 -20.44
CA PRO A 152 -1.91 5.05 -21.59
C PRO A 152 -1.71 5.87 -22.87
N ILE A 153 -0.87 5.35 -23.76
CA ILE A 153 -0.70 5.88 -25.11
C ILE A 153 -1.78 5.26 -26.00
N VAL A 154 -2.82 6.05 -26.27
CA VAL A 154 -3.97 5.69 -27.10
C VAL A 154 -4.06 6.63 -28.30
N GLU A 155 -4.55 6.14 -29.44
CA GLU A 155 -4.65 6.95 -30.67
C GLU A 155 -5.65 8.10 -30.51
N ASN A 156 -6.80 7.83 -29.88
CA ASN A 156 -7.81 8.81 -29.54
C ASN A 156 -7.99 8.92 -28.02
N ASN A 157 -8.60 10.02 -27.57
CA ASN A 157 -8.94 10.16 -26.15
C ASN A 157 -9.92 9.05 -25.70
N THR A 158 -9.70 8.55 -24.49
CA THR A 158 -10.64 7.63 -23.84
C THR A 158 -12.04 8.23 -23.67
N SER A 159 -12.99 7.35 -23.36
CA SER A 159 -14.33 7.73 -22.94
C SER A 159 -14.29 8.60 -21.68
N LYS A 160 -15.42 9.23 -21.36
CA LYS A 160 -15.52 9.96 -20.10
C LYS A 160 -15.49 8.96 -18.95
N VAL A 161 -14.76 9.31 -17.89
CA VAL A 161 -14.65 8.50 -16.68
C VAL A 161 -16.04 8.09 -16.16
N ASN A 162 -16.20 6.78 -15.93
CA ASN A 162 -17.35 6.19 -15.26
C ASN A 162 -16.95 5.74 -13.85
N ILE A 163 -17.62 6.27 -12.82
CA ILE A 163 -17.34 5.92 -11.42
C ILE A 163 -18.30 4.84 -10.94
N GLU A 164 -17.74 3.77 -10.43
CA GLU A 164 -18.47 2.63 -9.90
C GLU A 164 -18.16 2.38 -8.44
N LYS A 165 -19.15 1.80 -7.74
CA LYS A 165 -18.93 1.32 -6.38
C LYS A 165 -18.33 -0.07 -6.40
N GLN A 166 -17.34 -0.30 -5.57
CA GLN A 166 -16.76 -1.61 -5.33
C GLN A 166 -16.90 -1.98 -3.85
N LYS A 167 -17.16 -3.25 -3.58
CA LYS A 167 -17.11 -3.80 -2.22
C LYS A 167 -15.65 -3.92 -1.79
N THR A 168 -15.33 -3.43 -0.60
CA THR A 168 -14.02 -3.52 0.03
C THR A 168 -14.19 -3.71 1.53
N ILE A 169 -13.11 -4.07 2.20
CA ILE A 169 -13.06 -4.11 3.66
C ILE A 169 -12.43 -2.80 4.13
N ASN A 170 -13.02 -2.13 5.12
CA ASN A 170 -12.43 -0.95 5.74
C ASN A 170 -11.37 -1.35 6.80
N ILE A 171 -10.70 -0.37 7.41
CA ILE A 171 -9.70 -0.60 8.47
C ILE A 171 -10.27 -1.16 9.80
N TYR A 172 -11.58 -1.39 9.88
CA TYR A 172 -12.28 -1.96 11.03
C TYR A 172 -12.91 -3.33 10.69
N ASP A 173 -12.48 -3.96 9.59
CA ASP A 173 -12.98 -5.25 9.09
C ASP A 173 -14.44 -5.26 8.61
N ASP A 174 -15.05 -4.10 8.37
CA ASP A 174 -16.41 -4.02 7.82
C ASP A 174 -16.39 -4.09 6.29
N GLU A 175 -17.29 -4.90 5.72
CA GLU A 175 -17.58 -4.85 4.28
C GLU A 175 -18.36 -3.57 3.95
N VAL A 176 -17.73 -2.68 3.18
CA VAL A 176 -18.30 -1.40 2.74
C VAL A 176 -18.33 -1.32 1.21
N SER A 177 -19.28 -0.56 0.68
CA SER A 177 -19.40 -0.30 -0.76
C SER A 177 -19.11 1.17 -1.07
N LEU A 178 -17.90 1.42 -1.57
CA LEU A 178 -17.37 2.78 -1.78
C LEU A 178 -17.18 3.08 -3.27
N PRO A 179 -17.36 4.34 -3.72
CA PRO A 179 -17.12 4.75 -5.10
C PRO A 179 -15.62 4.90 -5.36
N ILE A 180 -14.89 3.79 -5.45
CA ILE A 180 -13.42 3.77 -5.56
C ILE A 180 -12.92 3.37 -6.95
N LYS A 181 -13.82 2.93 -7.84
CA LYS A 181 -13.46 2.40 -9.16
C LYS A 181 -13.79 3.43 -10.24
N ALA A 182 -12.82 3.69 -11.12
CA ALA A 182 -12.95 4.57 -12.27
C ALA A 182 -12.60 3.82 -13.56
N ASN A 183 -13.53 3.81 -14.52
CA ASN A 183 -13.37 3.13 -15.79
C ASN A 183 -13.24 4.14 -16.94
N TYR A 184 -12.24 3.93 -17.79
CA TYR A 184 -12.01 4.64 -19.05
C TYR A 184 -12.00 3.62 -20.19
N GLU A 185 -12.88 3.80 -21.16
CA GLU A 185 -12.96 2.90 -22.32
C GLU A 185 -12.21 3.51 -23.50
N ASP A 186 -11.31 2.74 -24.09
CA ASP A 186 -10.79 2.98 -25.42
C ASP A 186 -11.63 2.19 -26.44
N ASN A 187 -12.40 2.92 -27.24
CA ASN A 187 -13.29 2.34 -28.23
C ASN A 187 -12.54 1.82 -29.46
N ASP A 188 -11.31 2.26 -29.70
CA ASP A 188 -10.55 1.84 -30.88
C ASP A 188 -9.98 0.43 -30.68
N THR A 189 -9.49 0.16 -29.47
CA THR A 189 -8.90 -1.13 -29.09
C THR A 189 -9.85 -2.01 -28.27
N ASN A 190 -11.08 -1.55 -28.02
CA ASN A 190 -12.07 -2.21 -27.17
C ASN A 190 -11.49 -2.64 -25.81
N THR A 191 -10.67 -1.75 -25.24
CA THR A 191 -9.93 -1.99 -23.99
C THR A 191 -10.44 -1.04 -22.91
N THR A 192 -10.51 -1.50 -21.68
CA THR A 192 -10.92 -0.67 -20.54
C THR A 192 -9.75 -0.51 -19.57
N TYR A 193 -9.39 0.74 -19.29
CA TYR A 193 -8.46 1.10 -18.22
C TYR A 193 -9.28 1.34 -16.94
N GLU A 194 -9.14 0.43 -15.98
CA GLU A 194 -9.81 0.49 -14.70
C GLU A 194 -8.81 0.92 -13.61
N TYR A 195 -9.12 2.01 -12.93
CA TYR A 195 -8.34 2.54 -11.82
C TYR A 195 -9.13 2.39 -10.52
N ILE A 196 -8.57 1.70 -9.53
CA ILE A 196 -9.15 1.52 -8.20
C ILE A 196 -8.33 2.32 -7.21
N SER A 197 -8.93 3.37 -6.68
CA SER A 197 -8.37 4.19 -5.61
C SER A 197 -8.16 3.36 -4.34
N GLN A 198 -6.99 3.50 -3.72
CA GLN A 198 -6.60 2.81 -2.49
C GLN A 198 -6.06 3.82 -1.49
N ASP A 199 -5.94 3.39 -0.24
CA ASP A 199 -5.44 4.22 0.87
C ASP A 199 -4.04 4.80 0.59
N ASN A 200 -3.18 4.03 -0.10
CA ASN A 200 -1.79 4.39 -0.36
C ASN A 200 -1.41 4.43 -1.85
N GLY A 201 -2.39 4.61 -2.74
CA GLY A 201 -2.11 4.71 -4.17
C GLY A 201 -3.32 4.37 -5.03
N VAL A 202 -3.03 3.78 -6.19
CA VAL A 202 -4.05 3.38 -7.16
C VAL A 202 -3.65 2.03 -7.75
N LYS A 203 -4.61 1.13 -7.85
CA LYS A 203 -4.47 -0.10 -8.62
C LYS A 203 -4.99 0.11 -10.02
N GLU A 204 -4.20 -0.22 -11.03
CA GLU A 204 -4.65 -0.27 -12.42
C GLU A 204 -4.97 -1.71 -12.85
N ASN A 205 -6.07 -1.89 -13.59
CA ASN A 205 -6.34 -3.10 -14.35
C ASN A 205 -6.56 -2.72 -15.82
N LEU A 206 -5.94 -3.47 -16.73
CA LEU A 206 -6.20 -3.40 -18.16
C LEU A 206 -7.14 -4.54 -18.56
N ILE A 207 -8.37 -4.21 -18.93
CA ILE A 207 -9.38 -5.20 -19.31
C ILE A 207 -9.45 -5.28 -20.82
N LEU A 208 -9.04 -6.42 -21.36
CA LEU A 208 -9.13 -6.75 -22.78
C LEU A 208 -10.48 -7.40 -23.06
N ASN A 209 -11.41 -6.69 -23.70
CA ASN A 209 -12.74 -7.23 -24.02
C ASN A 209 -12.72 -8.17 -25.23
N GLU A 210 -11.72 -8.00 -26.09
CA GLU A 210 -11.41 -8.89 -27.19
C GLU A 210 -9.91 -9.14 -27.31
N LYS A 211 -9.53 -10.04 -28.21
CA LYS A 211 -8.12 -10.31 -28.47
C LYS A 211 -7.50 -9.05 -29.09
N PRO A 212 -6.49 -8.43 -28.46
CA PRO A 212 -5.87 -7.24 -29.01
C PRO A 212 -5.02 -7.58 -30.25
N GLU A 213 -4.79 -6.60 -31.11
CA GLU A 213 -3.90 -6.75 -32.26
C GLU A 213 -2.44 -6.93 -31.85
N SER A 214 -2.06 -6.29 -30.74
CA SER A 214 -0.74 -6.32 -30.13
C SER A 214 -0.83 -6.72 -28.65
N ASN A 215 0.16 -7.45 -28.15
CA ASN A 215 0.31 -7.75 -26.72
C ASN A 215 1.21 -6.73 -26.00
N VAL A 216 1.50 -5.60 -26.64
CA VAL A 216 2.31 -4.51 -26.09
C VAL A 216 1.40 -3.32 -25.86
N PHE A 217 1.33 -2.87 -24.60
CA PHE A 217 0.60 -1.69 -24.17
C PHE A 217 1.60 -0.68 -23.64
N GLN A 218 1.49 0.57 -24.08
CA GLN A 218 2.45 1.60 -23.77
C GLN A 218 1.82 2.68 -22.90
N TYR A 219 2.63 3.20 -21.98
CA TYR A 219 2.25 4.24 -21.06
C TYR A 219 3.30 5.34 -21.08
N GLU A 220 2.85 6.59 -21.00
CA GLU A 220 3.73 7.71 -20.73
C GLU A 220 3.71 7.98 -19.22
N ILE A 221 4.92 8.01 -18.64
CA ILE A 221 5.12 8.32 -17.23
C ILE A 221 5.97 9.60 -17.16
N THR A 222 5.42 10.62 -16.52
CA THR A 222 6.13 11.87 -16.20
C THR A 222 6.30 11.97 -14.70
N VAL A 223 7.50 12.31 -14.25
CA VAL A 223 7.84 12.47 -12.85
C VAL A 223 8.54 13.81 -12.64
N ASN A 224 8.55 14.31 -11.40
CA ASN A 224 9.35 15.49 -11.06
C ASN A 224 10.87 15.19 -11.14
N ASP A 225 11.70 16.22 -11.25
CA ASP A 225 13.16 16.10 -11.51
C ASP A 225 13.93 15.24 -10.50
N ASN A 226 13.39 15.07 -9.28
CA ASN A 226 14.05 14.35 -8.20
C ASN A 226 13.72 12.84 -8.18
N LEU A 227 12.74 12.39 -8.97
CA LEU A 227 12.36 10.99 -9.06
C LEU A 227 12.91 10.37 -10.35
N ILE A 228 13.48 9.18 -10.21
CA ILE A 228 14.01 8.41 -11.33
C ILE A 228 13.31 7.04 -11.33
N PRO A 229 12.49 6.74 -12.34
CA PRO A 229 11.89 5.42 -12.48
C PRO A 229 12.96 4.42 -12.97
N LYS A 230 12.98 3.23 -12.38
CA LYS A 230 13.89 2.13 -12.72
C LYS A 230 13.14 0.82 -12.71
N LYS A 231 13.49 -0.08 -13.62
CA LYS A 231 13.05 -1.47 -13.54
C LYS A 231 13.85 -2.19 -12.45
N CYS A 232 13.17 -2.86 -11.53
CA CYS A 232 13.76 -3.78 -10.58
C CYS A 232 13.75 -5.19 -11.20
N GLU A 233 14.90 -5.67 -11.67
CA GLU A 233 15.00 -6.97 -12.37
C GLU A 233 14.72 -8.18 -11.46
N ILE A 234 14.77 -8.02 -10.13
CA ILE A 234 14.53 -9.12 -9.18
C ILE A 234 13.02 -9.30 -8.94
N GLU A 235 12.30 -8.19 -8.81
CA GLU A 235 10.86 -8.18 -8.51
C GLU A 235 10.00 -7.98 -9.77
N GLU A 236 10.62 -7.75 -10.93
CA GLU A 236 9.97 -7.41 -12.20
C GLU A 236 8.99 -6.22 -12.07
N SER A 237 9.30 -5.31 -11.14
CA SER A 237 8.55 -4.10 -10.79
C SER A 237 9.21 -2.85 -11.37
N ILE A 238 8.51 -1.71 -11.34
CA ILE A 238 9.11 -0.39 -11.58
C ILE A 238 9.16 0.34 -10.23
N ILE A 239 10.34 0.84 -9.85
CA ILE A 239 10.53 1.62 -8.63
C ILE A 239 10.86 3.07 -8.96
N PHE A 240 10.34 4.01 -8.16
CA PHE A 240 10.59 5.44 -8.30
C PHE A 240 11.53 5.89 -7.19
N CYS A 241 12.79 6.10 -7.54
CA CYS A 241 13.86 6.39 -6.60
C CYS A 241 14.15 7.88 -6.51
N LYS A 242 14.32 8.40 -5.29
CA LYS A 242 14.72 9.80 -5.11
C LYS A 242 16.22 9.96 -5.33
N ASN A 243 16.61 10.90 -6.19
CA ASN A 243 18.02 11.23 -6.49
C ASN A 243 18.88 10.02 -6.92
N ASP A 244 18.31 9.11 -7.71
CA ASP A 244 18.99 7.89 -8.20
C ASP A 244 19.39 6.88 -7.12
N ASN A 245 18.90 7.03 -5.88
CA ASN A 245 19.22 6.12 -4.79
C ASN A 245 18.13 5.04 -4.62
N GLU A 246 18.47 3.79 -4.94
CA GLU A 246 17.59 2.62 -4.82
C GLU A 246 17.24 2.25 -3.37
N GLU A 247 17.96 2.78 -2.37
CA GLU A 247 17.56 2.67 -0.96
C GLU A 247 16.46 3.67 -0.58
N ASN A 248 16.17 4.65 -1.46
CA ASN A 248 15.21 5.72 -1.24
C ASN A 248 14.05 5.64 -2.25
N VAL A 249 13.33 4.53 -2.20
CA VAL A 249 12.13 4.29 -3.01
C VAL A 249 10.95 5.07 -2.44
N ILE A 250 10.32 5.87 -3.29
CA ILE A 250 9.17 6.72 -2.93
C ILE A 250 7.85 6.12 -3.40
N ALA A 251 7.88 5.34 -4.50
CA ALA A 251 6.73 4.63 -5.03
C ALA A 251 7.17 3.41 -5.85
N SER A 252 6.25 2.50 -6.13
CA SER A 252 6.46 1.35 -7.00
C SER A 252 5.23 1.07 -7.87
N ILE A 253 5.45 0.41 -9.00
CA ILE A 253 4.44 -0.31 -9.77
C ILE A 253 4.82 -1.78 -9.67
N ASP A 254 3.94 -2.56 -9.06
CA ASP A 254 4.16 -3.99 -8.81
C ASP A 254 4.23 -4.80 -10.11
N MET A 255 4.84 -5.98 -10.05
CA MET A 255 4.94 -6.92 -11.18
C MET A 255 3.58 -7.13 -11.86
N PRO A 256 3.52 -7.10 -13.20
CA PRO A 256 2.28 -7.31 -13.91
C PRO A 256 1.89 -8.79 -13.89
N PHE A 257 0.59 -9.06 -13.89
CA PHE A 257 0.05 -10.40 -14.06
C PHE A 257 -1.24 -10.34 -14.88
N MET A 258 -1.61 -11.46 -15.49
CA MET A 258 -2.86 -11.57 -16.24
C MET A 258 -3.70 -12.72 -15.72
N ASN A 259 -4.98 -12.45 -15.50
CA ASN A 259 -5.99 -13.46 -15.23
C ASN A 259 -6.86 -13.66 -16.46
N ASP A 260 -7.27 -14.90 -16.72
CA ASP A 260 -8.34 -15.15 -17.67
C ASP A 260 -9.72 -14.96 -17.02
N LYS A 261 -10.78 -15.17 -17.81
CA LYS A 261 -12.18 -15.09 -17.33
C LYS A 261 -12.50 -16.03 -16.17
N THR A 262 -11.70 -17.07 -15.94
CA THR A 262 -11.88 -18.00 -14.81
C THR A 262 -11.30 -17.47 -13.50
N GLY A 263 -10.57 -16.35 -13.54
CA GLY A 263 -9.92 -15.75 -12.38
C GLY A 263 -8.64 -16.48 -11.95
N LYS A 264 -8.14 -17.40 -12.78
CA LYS A 264 -6.84 -18.03 -12.59
C LYS A 264 -5.78 -17.23 -13.35
N ALA A 265 -4.58 -17.15 -12.78
CA ALA A 265 -3.41 -16.61 -13.46
C ALA A 265 -3.25 -17.34 -14.79
N TYR A 266 -3.44 -16.59 -15.88
CA TYR A 266 -3.34 -17.06 -17.25
C TYR A 266 -1.89 -17.04 -17.71
N SER A 267 -1.14 -16.01 -17.31
CA SER A 267 0.26 -15.84 -17.68
C SER A 267 0.99 -14.98 -16.66
N ASP A 268 2.15 -15.48 -16.23
CA ASP A 268 3.15 -14.73 -15.46
C ASP A 268 4.31 -14.27 -16.38
N ASP A 269 4.29 -14.62 -17.68
CA ASP A 269 5.28 -14.21 -18.69
C ASP A 269 5.09 -12.75 -19.14
N ILE A 270 4.56 -11.89 -18.27
CA ILE A 270 4.34 -10.47 -18.54
C ILE A 270 5.45 -9.70 -17.83
N THR A 271 6.08 -8.78 -18.55
CA THR A 271 7.18 -7.96 -18.05
C THR A 271 6.95 -6.51 -18.41
N TYR A 272 7.56 -5.62 -17.65
CA TYR A 272 7.75 -4.24 -18.06
C TYR A 272 9.05 -4.09 -18.85
N ASP A 273 9.03 -3.11 -19.75
CA ASP A 273 10.21 -2.46 -20.28
C ASP A 273 10.05 -0.95 -20.07
N ILE A 274 11.14 -0.25 -19.77
CA ILE A 274 11.12 1.18 -19.51
C ILE A 274 12.18 1.89 -20.35
N GLU A 275 11.71 2.82 -21.17
CA GLU A 275 12.56 3.63 -22.02
C GLU A 275 12.40 5.12 -21.67
N LYS A 276 13.53 5.84 -21.61
CA LYS A 276 13.50 7.29 -21.49
C LYS A 276 13.04 7.90 -22.81
N SER A 277 11.94 8.67 -22.76
CA SER A 277 11.44 9.39 -23.93
C SER A 277 12.55 10.25 -24.56
N LYS A 278 12.82 10.03 -25.85
CA LYS A 278 13.78 10.82 -26.63
C LYS A 278 13.11 12.11 -27.05
N ILE A 279 13.06 13.10 -26.16
CA ILE A 279 12.65 14.44 -26.54
C ILE A 279 13.79 15.07 -27.35
N TRP A 280 13.59 15.18 -28.65
CA TRP A 280 14.45 15.97 -29.54
C TRP A 280 14.10 17.44 -29.36
N TRP A 281 15.07 18.25 -28.92
CA TRP A 281 14.99 19.72 -28.89
C TRP A 281 15.56 20.31 -30.19
#